data_AF-A0A7C4YXT1-F1
#
_entry.id   AF-A0A7C4YXT1-F1
#
_cell.length_a   1.000
_cell.length_b   1.000
_cell.length_c   1.000
_cell.angle_alpha   90.00
_cell.angle_beta   90.00
_cell.angle_gamma   90.00
#
_symmetry.space_group_name_H-M   'P 1'
#
loop_
_entity.id
_entity.type
_entity.pdbx_description
1 polymer ?
#
loop_
_entity_poly.entity_id
_entity_poly.type
_entity_poly.pdbx_seq_one_letter_code
_entity_poly.pdbx_strand_id
1 'polypeptide(L)'
;MVLVGVTVLFAFLLAWWFYQGHVNDQVLLAALAKTNALEPGGWDLEDLERQRLPIADKDNSGLFLQSCKKLRPQRWPYWDGWNPTGEDDEHTQEAFEHLQKMGELPPNMRLSYRQYSALRNEICRAEPYLTEIRKVSEMPWGRYPIKFAPDGISTLLPFTQDARDFANSLGWDALLRTEEGNLPGALEDCRGMLNAGRSVGDEPFLISALVRFALRAIVLQRLERILAQGEVSEEDLFEWQQALEREENEPILYRAARGDRAMLDRMMAALQSGRISYSQMRRMMAQGSSANLYGLEDWAF
;
A
#
# COMPACT_ATOMS: atom_id res chain seq x y z
N MET A 1 1.69 63.89 15.62
CA MET A 1 0.59 62.93 15.83
C MET A 1 0.74 61.66 15.01
N VAL A 2 1.04 61.73 13.70
CA VAL A 2 1.21 60.53 12.83
C VAL A 2 2.26 59.55 13.35
N LEU A 3 3.44 60.03 13.77
CA LEU A 3 4.54 59.18 14.26
C LEU A 3 4.20 58.42 15.55
N VAL A 4 3.40 59.05 16.44
CA VAL A 4 2.91 58.43 17.69
C VAL A 4 1.84 57.38 17.39
N GLY A 5 0.98 57.63 16.40
CA GLY A 5 0.00 56.64 15.96
C GLY A 5 0.64 55.38 15.37
N VAL A 6 1.70 55.54 14.58
CA VAL A 6 2.45 54.41 13.98
C VAL A 6 3.18 53.58 15.05
N THR A 7 3.81 54.21 16.04
CA THR A 7 4.50 53.48 17.11
C THR A 7 3.54 52.72 18.02
N VAL A 8 2.38 53.31 18.36
CA VAL A 8 1.34 52.63 19.14
C VAL A 8 0.77 51.44 18.37
N LEU A 9 0.48 51.61 17.08
CA LEU A 9 0.02 50.50 16.24
C LEU A 9 1.05 49.37 16.16
N PHE A 10 2.32 49.69 15.96
CA PHE A 10 3.39 48.69 15.92
C PHE A 10 3.55 47.95 17.25
N ALA A 11 3.53 48.67 18.38
CA ALA A 11 3.59 48.07 19.71
C ALA A 11 2.38 47.15 19.97
N PHE A 12 1.18 47.57 19.54
CA PHE A 12 -0.03 46.74 19.63
C PHE A 12 0.09 45.47 18.78
N LEU A 13 0.55 45.58 17.54
CA LEU A 13 0.74 44.42 16.66
C LEU A 13 1.79 43.45 17.22
N LEU A 14 2.88 43.95 17.79
CA LEU A 14 3.88 43.13 18.48
C LEU A 14 3.29 42.44 19.71
N ALA A 15 2.60 43.18 20.58
CA ALA A 15 1.97 42.62 21.77
C ALA A 15 0.93 41.56 21.41
N TRP A 16 0.12 41.82 20.37
CA TRP A 16 -0.82 40.86 19.81
C TRP A 16 -0.11 39.61 19.29
N TRP A 17 0.99 39.77 18.54
CA TRP A 17 1.78 38.65 18.03
C TRP A 17 2.37 37.79 19.16
N PHE A 18 2.94 38.39 20.20
CA PHE A 18 3.42 37.67 21.38
C PHE A 18 2.29 36.97 22.14
N TYR A 19 1.14 37.65 22.33
CA TYR A 19 -0.03 37.06 22.96
C TYR A 19 -0.54 35.84 22.18
N GLN A 20 -0.66 35.96 20.86
CA GLN A 20 -1.04 34.85 19.99
C GLN A 20 -0.04 33.69 20.07
N GLY A 21 1.27 33.99 20.07
CA GLY A 21 2.31 32.99 20.30
C GLY A 21 2.10 32.23 21.61
N HIS A 22 1.92 32.96 22.71
CA HIS A 22 1.70 32.36 24.03
C HIS A 22 0.42 31.49 24.11
N VAL A 23 -0.70 31.99 23.56
CA VAL A 23 -1.96 31.23 23.51
C VAL A 23 -1.79 29.96 22.67
N ASN A 24 -1.15 30.05 21.50
CA ASN A 24 -0.91 28.91 20.63
C ASN A 24 -0.01 27.87 21.29
N ASP A 25 1.04 28.29 22.01
CA ASP A 25 1.92 27.40 22.77
C ASP A 25 1.15 26.66 23.87
N GLN A 26 0.28 27.35 24.61
CA GLN A 26 -0.56 26.69 25.63
C GLN A 26 -1.53 25.67 25.01
N VAL A 27 -2.16 26.00 23.88
CA VAL A 27 -3.07 25.08 23.17
C VAL A 27 -2.30 23.85 22.69
N LEU A 28 -1.11 24.03 22.13
CA LEU A 28 -0.25 22.93 21.69
C LEU A 28 0.14 22.03 22.88
N LEU A 29 0.63 22.62 23.98
CA LEU A 29 1.01 21.87 25.18
C LEU A 29 -0.17 21.08 25.76
N ALA A 30 -1.37 21.66 25.79
CA ALA A 30 -2.58 20.97 26.24
C ALA A 30 -2.97 19.81 25.31
N ALA A 31 -2.85 20.00 23.99
CA ALA A 31 -3.11 18.95 23.01
C ALA A 31 -2.10 17.78 23.13
N LEU A 32 -0.81 18.08 23.30
CA LEU A 32 0.23 17.08 23.54
C LEU A 32 0.00 16.33 24.85
N ALA A 33 -0.31 17.04 25.94
CA ALA A 33 -0.61 16.43 27.24
C ALA A 33 -1.83 15.49 27.18
N LYS A 34 -2.90 15.92 26.49
CA LYS A 34 -4.08 15.08 26.26
C LYS A 34 -3.71 13.83 25.46
N THR A 35 -2.88 13.95 24.43
CA THR A 35 -2.46 12.83 23.59
C THR A 35 -1.60 11.84 24.39
N ASN A 36 -0.65 12.33 25.18
CA ASN A 36 0.16 11.52 26.10
C ASN A 36 -0.72 10.74 27.10
N ALA A 37 -1.78 11.37 27.62
CA ALA A 37 -2.70 10.71 28.54
C ALA A 37 -3.55 9.61 27.88
N LEU A 38 -3.93 9.80 26.60
CA LEU A 38 -4.70 8.83 25.83
C LEU A 38 -3.85 7.66 25.32
N GLU A 39 -2.55 7.89 25.08
CA GLU A 39 -1.63 6.91 24.52
C GLU A 39 -0.36 6.77 25.40
N PRO A 40 -0.48 6.19 26.61
CA PRO A 40 0.64 6.11 27.57
C PRO A 40 1.80 5.23 27.09
N GLY A 41 1.57 4.35 26.11
CA GLY A 41 2.61 3.55 25.47
C GLY A 41 3.51 4.33 24.50
N GLY A 42 3.16 5.58 24.20
CA GLY A 42 3.83 6.42 23.22
C GLY A 42 3.07 6.50 21.90
N TRP A 43 3.26 7.62 21.21
CA TRP A 43 2.50 7.95 20.00
C TRP A 43 3.31 8.59 18.88
N ASP A 44 4.57 8.95 19.13
CA ASP A 44 5.46 9.41 18.06
C ASP A 44 5.90 8.25 17.16
N LEU A 45 6.54 8.54 16.01
CA LEU A 45 6.91 7.48 15.06
C LEU A 45 7.93 6.50 15.64
N GLU A 46 8.83 6.90 16.55
CA GLU A 46 9.77 5.95 17.17
C GLU A 46 9.06 5.02 18.14
N ASP A 47 8.14 5.54 18.94
CA ASP A 47 7.32 4.75 19.85
C ASP A 47 6.44 3.78 19.08
N LEU A 48 5.78 4.25 18.01
CA LEU A 48 4.99 3.39 17.13
C LEU A 48 5.87 2.28 16.53
N GLU A 49 7.05 2.60 15.99
CA GLU A 49 7.97 1.61 15.42
C GLU A 49 8.47 0.57 16.44
N ARG A 50 8.70 0.99 17.69
CA ARG A 50 9.06 0.09 18.81
C ARG A 50 7.92 -0.82 19.22
N GLN A 51 6.68 -0.34 19.14
CA GLN A 51 5.48 -1.12 19.45
C GLN A 51 5.12 -2.14 18.37
N ARG A 52 5.66 -2.01 17.16
CA ARG A 52 5.38 -2.94 16.05
C ARG A 52 5.81 -4.36 16.39
N LEU A 53 5.01 -5.31 15.95
CA LEU A 53 5.20 -6.72 16.27
C LEU A 53 6.60 -7.20 15.81
N PRO A 54 7.38 -7.86 16.68
CA PRO A 54 8.61 -8.51 16.28
C PRO A 54 8.29 -9.76 15.45
N ILE A 55 8.92 -9.89 14.28
CA ILE A 55 8.79 -11.06 13.40
C ILE A 55 10.20 -11.57 13.13
N ALA A 56 10.43 -12.86 13.36
CA ALA A 56 11.72 -13.47 13.04
C ALA A 56 11.93 -13.52 11.53
N ASP A 57 13.16 -13.31 11.04
CA ASP A 57 13.46 -13.21 9.61
C ASP A 57 12.94 -14.40 8.79
N LYS A 58 13.01 -15.61 9.36
CA LYS A 58 12.52 -16.85 8.72
C LYS A 58 11.00 -16.88 8.51
N ASP A 59 10.26 -16.14 9.34
CA ASP A 59 8.79 -16.08 9.33
C ASP A 59 8.29 -14.79 8.65
N ASN A 60 9.20 -13.91 8.19
CA ASN A 60 8.87 -12.60 7.63
C ASN A 60 8.67 -12.66 6.10
N SER A 61 7.41 -12.65 5.67
CA SER A 61 7.03 -12.65 4.26
C SER A 61 7.55 -11.44 3.50
N GLY A 62 7.73 -10.29 4.16
CA GLY A 62 8.29 -9.08 3.55
C GLY A 62 9.74 -9.29 3.09
N LEU A 63 10.59 -9.83 3.96
CA LEU A 63 11.99 -10.14 3.63
C LEU A 63 12.09 -11.26 2.59
N PHE A 64 11.22 -12.28 2.70
CA PHE A 64 11.14 -13.35 1.72
C PHE A 64 10.79 -12.81 0.31
N LEU A 65 9.72 -12.03 0.19
CA LEU A 65 9.30 -11.42 -1.07
C LEU A 65 10.38 -10.49 -1.65
N GLN A 66 11.01 -9.68 -0.80
CA GLN A 66 12.12 -8.83 -1.23
C GLN A 66 13.26 -9.66 -1.87
N SER A 67 13.58 -10.82 -1.29
CA SER A 67 14.61 -11.72 -1.84
C SER A 67 14.23 -12.30 -3.22
N CYS A 68 12.92 -12.43 -3.49
CA CYS A 68 12.37 -12.93 -4.75
C CYS A 68 12.32 -11.88 -5.87
N LYS A 69 12.44 -10.58 -5.56
CA LYS A 69 12.33 -9.49 -6.55
C LYS A 69 13.28 -9.66 -7.75
N LYS A 70 14.49 -10.16 -7.50
CA LYS A 70 15.51 -10.40 -8.52
C LYS A 70 15.17 -11.54 -9.50
N LEU A 71 14.23 -12.41 -9.13
CA LEU A 71 13.80 -13.54 -9.94
C LEU A 71 12.74 -13.13 -10.97
N ARG A 72 12.04 -11.99 -10.76
CA ARG A 72 11.03 -11.50 -11.68
C ARG A 72 11.65 -11.29 -13.06
N PRO A 73 11.11 -11.91 -14.12
CA PRO A 73 11.63 -11.69 -15.47
C PRO A 73 11.51 -10.22 -15.87
N GLN A 74 12.46 -9.74 -16.66
CA GLN A 74 12.38 -8.37 -17.18
C GLN A 74 11.13 -8.23 -18.06
N ARG A 75 10.42 -7.10 -17.91
CA ARG A 75 9.22 -6.75 -18.70
C ARG A 75 8.17 -7.87 -18.63
N TRP A 76 7.80 -8.22 -17.40
CA TRP A 76 6.85 -9.29 -17.13
C TRP A 76 5.72 -8.85 -16.17
N PRO A 77 4.46 -9.13 -16.52
CA PRO A 77 4.03 -9.52 -17.87
C PRO A 77 4.25 -8.35 -18.86
N TYR A 78 4.31 -8.62 -20.16
CA TYR A 78 4.63 -7.57 -21.14
C TYR A 78 3.58 -6.44 -21.20
N TRP A 79 2.37 -6.66 -20.68
CA TRP A 79 1.30 -5.65 -20.58
C TRP A 79 1.31 -4.81 -19.29
N ASP A 80 2.12 -5.18 -18.30
CA ASP A 80 2.33 -4.37 -17.10
C ASP A 80 3.44 -3.34 -17.37
N GLY A 81 3.09 -2.28 -18.12
CA GLY A 81 3.83 -1.01 -18.10
C GLY A 81 4.97 -0.80 -19.10
N TRP A 82 4.94 -1.38 -20.31
CA TRP A 82 5.91 -1.03 -21.36
C TRP A 82 5.38 -1.20 -22.78
N ASN A 83 5.32 -0.11 -23.56
CA ASN A 83 5.10 -0.11 -25.01
C ASN A 83 6.39 -0.56 -25.73
N PRO A 84 6.43 -1.73 -26.42
CA PRO A 84 7.68 -2.32 -26.88
C PRO A 84 8.44 -1.59 -27.98
N THR A 85 7.76 -0.75 -28.75
CA THR A 85 8.29 -0.22 -30.00
C THR A 85 8.55 1.28 -29.94
N GLY A 86 7.89 2.02 -29.04
CA GLY A 86 7.79 3.48 -29.18
C GLY A 86 7.15 3.90 -30.52
N GLU A 87 6.63 2.93 -31.28
CA GLU A 87 5.76 3.11 -32.42
C GLU A 87 4.37 2.88 -31.86
N ASP A 88 3.58 3.94 -31.86
CA ASP A 88 2.14 3.90 -31.58
C ASP A 88 1.44 3.11 -32.69
N ASP A 89 1.69 1.80 -32.77
CA ASP A 89 0.95 0.92 -33.66
C ASP A 89 -0.35 0.54 -32.94
N GLU A 90 -1.45 1.14 -33.42
CA GLU A 90 -2.82 1.07 -32.86
C GLU A 90 -3.22 -0.38 -32.54
N HIS A 91 -2.75 -1.33 -33.35
CA HIS A 91 -3.03 -2.76 -33.21
C HIS A 91 -2.33 -3.42 -32.01
N THR A 92 -1.16 -2.92 -31.60
CA THR A 92 -0.44 -3.40 -30.42
C THR A 92 -1.11 -2.85 -29.16
N GLN A 93 -1.57 -1.60 -29.20
CA GLN A 93 -2.28 -0.96 -28.09
C GLN A 93 -3.67 -1.55 -27.86
N GLU A 94 -4.45 -1.83 -28.91
CA GLU A 94 -5.71 -2.58 -28.79
C GLU A 94 -5.47 -3.98 -28.19
N ALA A 95 -4.41 -4.67 -28.61
CA ALA A 95 -4.05 -5.97 -28.04
C ALA A 95 -3.67 -5.85 -26.55
N PHE A 96 -3.01 -4.77 -26.13
CA PHE A 96 -2.70 -4.47 -24.74
C PHE A 96 -3.94 -4.17 -23.91
N GLU A 97 -4.82 -3.31 -24.41
CA GLU A 97 -6.07 -2.94 -23.74
C GLU A 97 -6.99 -4.16 -23.56
N HIS A 98 -7.10 -5.02 -24.57
CA HIS A 98 -7.87 -6.26 -24.48
C HIS A 98 -7.30 -7.26 -23.44
N LEU A 99 -5.99 -7.20 -23.18
CA LEU A 99 -5.32 -8.04 -22.19
C LEU A 99 -5.40 -7.45 -20.78
N GLN A 100 -5.31 -6.13 -20.63
CA GLN A 100 -5.52 -5.46 -19.34
C GLN A 100 -6.96 -5.66 -18.83
N LYS A 101 -7.95 -5.62 -19.73
CA LYS A 101 -9.36 -5.86 -19.40
C LYS A 101 -9.69 -7.30 -19.00
N MET A 102 -8.72 -8.23 -19.00
CA MET A 102 -8.94 -9.60 -18.47
C MET A 102 -9.40 -9.58 -17.01
N GLY A 103 -8.93 -8.60 -16.22
CA GLY A 103 -9.34 -8.43 -14.82
C GLY A 103 -10.75 -7.88 -14.63
N GLU A 104 -11.32 -7.20 -15.64
CA GLU A 104 -12.61 -6.51 -15.58
C GLU A 104 -13.79 -7.38 -16.03
N LEU A 105 -13.52 -8.56 -16.59
CA LEU A 105 -14.58 -9.47 -17.02
C LEU A 105 -15.46 -9.87 -15.82
N PRO A 106 -16.78 -10.09 -16.01
CA PRO A 106 -17.62 -10.69 -14.99
C PRO A 106 -17.04 -12.03 -14.50
N PRO A 107 -17.17 -12.39 -13.22
CA PRO A 107 -16.49 -13.55 -12.63
C PRO A 107 -16.87 -14.88 -13.32
N ASN A 108 -18.13 -15.02 -13.76
CA ASN A 108 -18.62 -16.20 -14.48
C ASN A 108 -18.18 -16.28 -15.96
N MET A 109 -17.57 -15.22 -16.50
CA MET A 109 -17.09 -15.20 -17.87
C MET A 109 -15.65 -15.71 -17.94
N ARG A 110 -15.44 -16.70 -18.80
CA ARG A 110 -14.14 -17.27 -19.11
C ARG A 110 -13.36 -16.41 -20.10
N LEU A 111 -12.03 -16.50 -20.05
CA LEU A 111 -11.15 -15.84 -21.00
C LEU A 111 -11.42 -16.30 -22.44
N SER A 112 -11.31 -15.38 -23.38
CA SER A 112 -11.24 -15.75 -24.80
C SER A 112 -9.98 -16.59 -25.07
N TYR A 113 -9.99 -17.39 -26.14
CA TYR A 113 -8.81 -18.19 -26.53
C TYR A 113 -7.53 -17.36 -26.69
N ARG A 114 -7.66 -16.12 -27.21
CA ARG A 114 -6.53 -15.19 -27.37
C ARG A 114 -5.98 -14.74 -26.02
N GLN A 115 -6.85 -14.35 -25.09
CA GLN A 115 -6.49 -13.95 -23.73
C GLN A 115 -5.84 -15.10 -22.95
N TYR A 116 -6.46 -16.28 -22.97
CA TYR A 116 -5.92 -17.48 -22.36
C TYR A 116 -4.53 -17.83 -22.90
N SER A 117 -4.36 -17.83 -24.23
CA SER A 117 -3.07 -18.17 -24.84
C SER A 117 -1.97 -17.16 -24.48
N ALA A 118 -2.29 -15.87 -24.46
CA ALA A 118 -1.36 -14.82 -24.06
C ALA A 118 -0.96 -14.96 -22.58
N LEU A 119 -1.94 -15.16 -21.69
CA LEU A 119 -1.71 -15.37 -20.26
C LEU A 119 -0.82 -16.59 -20.01
N ARG A 120 -1.15 -17.73 -20.63
CA ARG A 120 -0.40 -18.97 -20.50
C ARG A 120 1.06 -18.81 -20.92
N ASN A 121 1.31 -18.16 -22.05
CA ASN A 121 2.68 -17.91 -22.52
C ASN A 121 3.49 -17.06 -21.54
N GLU A 122 2.87 -16.04 -20.93
CA GLU A 122 3.55 -15.23 -19.93
C GLU A 122 3.81 -15.99 -18.64
N ILE A 123 2.84 -16.75 -18.13
CA ILE A 123 3.04 -17.58 -16.95
C ILE A 123 4.20 -18.57 -17.18
N CYS A 124 4.28 -19.22 -18.35
CA CYS A 124 5.40 -20.09 -18.69
C CYS A 124 6.75 -19.36 -18.68
N ARG A 125 6.82 -18.11 -19.15
CA ARG A 125 8.06 -17.30 -19.09
C ARG A 125 8.49 -16.97 -17.67
N ALA A 126 7.57 -16.95 -16.71
CA ALA A 126 7.82 -16.60 -15.31
C ALA A 126 7.74 -17.79 -14.35
N GLU A 127 7.65 -19.03 -14.85
CA GLU A 127 7.45 -20.22 -14.02
C GLU A 127 8.44 -20.36 -12.85
N PRO A 128 9.77 -20.13 -13.01
CA PRO A 128 10.70 -20.20 -11.87
C PRO A 128 10.43 -19.13 -10.81
N TYR A 129 10.03 -17.93 -11.25
CA TYR A 129 9.68 -16.82 -10.35
C TYR A 129 8.38 -17.10 -9.60
N LEU A 130 7.32 -17.52 -10.32
CA LEU A 130 6.01 -17.85 -9.75
C LEU A 130 6.10 -19.01 -8.77
N THR A 131 6.89 -20.04 -9.09
CA THR A 131 7.16 -21.17 -8.20
C THR A 131 7.80 -20.73 -6.89
N GLU A 132 8.75 -19.79 -6.95
CA GLU A 132 9.38 -19.28 -5.73
C GLU A 132 8.41 -18.43 -4.92
N ILE A 133 7.78 -17.41 -5.51
CA ILE A 133 6.92 -16.48 -4.76
C ILE A 133 5.68 -17.15 -4.17
N ARG A 134 5.20 -18.26 -4.75
CA ARG A 134 4.04 -19.00 -4.24
C ARG A 134 4.22 -19.47 -2.81
N LYS A 135 5.46 -19.74 -2.37
CA LYS A 135 5.78 -20.11 -0.98
C LYS A 135 5.31 -19.08 0.05
N VAL A 136 5.02 -17.84 -0.36
CA VAL A 136 4.44 -16.82 0.52
C VAL A 136 3.03 -17.19 1.00
N SER A 137 2.33 -18.13 0.35
CA SER A 137 1.04 -18.69 0.82
C SER A 137 1.11 -19.25 2.24
N GLU A 138 2.28 -19.73 2.65
CA GLU A 138 2.57 -20.29 3.96
C GLU A 138 3.19 -19.27 4.94
N MET A 139 3.32 -18.01 4.54
CA MET A 139 3.96 -16.94 5.32
C MET A 139 2.98 -15.81 5.66
N PRO A 140 2.09 -15.99 6.65
CA PRO A 140 1.02 -15.03 6.96
C PRO A 140 1.48 -13.75 7.65
N TRP A 141 2.75 -13.64 8.00
CA TRP A 141 3.29 -12.52 8.76
C TRP A 141 4.41 -11.86 7.98
N GLY A 142 4.40 -10.54 7.90
CA GLY A 142 5.55 -9.81 7.39
C GLY A 142 5.61 -8.38 7.86
N ARG A 143 6.80 -7.83 7.70
CA ARG A 143 7.14 -6.46 8.08
C ARG A 143 8.33 -6.01 7.26
N TYR A 144 8.24 -4.79 6.75
CA TYR A 144 9.38 -4.11 6.17
C TYR A 144 10.07 -3.19 7.17
N PRO A 145 11.41 -3.07 7.10
CA PRO A 145 12.15 -2.08 7.88
C PRO A 145 11.83 -0.68 7.35
N ILE A 146 11.40 0.23 8.23
CA ILE A 146 11.15 1.63 7.89
C ILE A 146 12.30 2.49 8.39
N LYS A 147 12.88 3.28 7.49
CA LYS A 147 13.84 4.32 7.84
C LYS A 147 13.14 5.67 7.76
N PHE A 148 12.62 6.13 8.89
CA PHE A 148 11.91 7.42 8.96
C PHE A 148 12.81 8.58 8.56
N ALA A 149 12.30 9.45 7.70
CA ALA A 149 12.93 10.72 7.41
C ALA A 149 12.85 11.67 8.62
N PRO A 150 13.80 12.61 8.78
CA PRO A 150 13.77 13.58 9.88
C PRO A 150 12.50 14.43 9.92
N ASP A 151 11.90 14.74 8.78
CA ASP A 151 10.63 15.46 8.62
C ASP A 151 9.40 14.56 8.60
N GLY A 152 9.57 13.23 8.63
CA GLY A 152 8.50 12.25 8.55
C GLY A 152 7.88 12.12 7.16
N ILE A 153 7.45 13.23 6.55
CA ILE A 153 6.68 13.24 5.29
C ILE A 153 7.47 12.73 4.08
N SER A 154 8.80 12.92 4.04
CA SER A 154 9.67 12.39 2.99
C SER A 154 10.12 10.95 3.21
N THR A 155 9.55 10.24 4.20
CA THR A 155 9.84 8.81 4.43
C THR A 155 9.44 8.00 3.22
N LEU A 156 10.41 7.30 2.63
CA LEU A 156 10.17 6.42 1.50
C LEU A 156 9.76 5.03 1.98
N LEU A 157 8.75 4.48 1.31
CA LEU A 157 8.20 3.15 1.57
C LEU A 157 8.41 2.26 0.33
N PRO A 158 9.67 1.95 -0.03
CA PRO A 158 9.99 1.33 -1.32
C PRO A 158 9.42 -0.08 -1.45
N PHE A 159 9.18 -0.77 -0.34
CA PHE A 159 8.74 -2.17 -0.33
C PHE A 159 7.22 -2.33 -0.32
N THR A 160 6.48 -1.30 0.10
CA THR A 160 5.01 -1.33 0.14
C THR A 160 4.43 -1.45 -1.27
N GLN A 161 5.05 -0.81 -2.27
CA GLN A 161 4.64 -0.97 -3.67
C GLN A 161 4.97 -2.37 -4.22
N ASP A 162 6.08 -2.96 -3.78
CA ASP A 162 6.48 -4.32 -4.21
C ASP A 162 5.42 -5.37 -3.81
N ALA A 163 4.72 -5.19 -2.68
CA ALA A 163 3.62 -6.07 -2.29
C ALA A 163 2.52 -6.14 -3.37
N ARG A 164 2.23 -5.02 -4.05
CA ARG A 164 1.28 -5.00 -5.16
C ARG A 164 1.78 -5.80 -6.34
N ASP A 165 3.04 -5.63 -6.70
CA ASP A 165 3.67 -6.36 -7.81
C ASP A 165 3.63 -7.88 -7.59
N PHE A 166 3.92 -8.34 -6.37
CA PHE A 166 3.86 -9.77 -6.04
C PHE A 166 2.44 -10.31 -6.06
N ALA A 167 1.48 -9.59 -5.50
CA ALA A 167 0.08 -10.00 -5.53
C ALA A 167 -0.47 -10.01 -6.97
N ASN A 168 -0.13 -9.05 -7.81
CA ASN A 168 -0.52 -9.05 -9.21
C ASN A 168 0.08 -10.25 -9.97
N SER A 169 1.36 -10.57 -9.69
CA SER A 169 2.03 -11.75 -10.27
C SER A 169 1.27 -13.05 -9.97
N LEU A 170 0.91 -13.25 -8.70
CA LEU A 170 0.11 -14.41 -8.26
C LEU A 170 -1.34 -14.33 -8.77
N GLY A 171 -1.90 -13.13 -8.89
CA GLY A 171 -3.26 -12.93 -9.42
C GLY A 171 -3.40 -13.29 -10.90
N TRP A 172 -2.33 -13.22 -11.67
CA TRP A 172 -2.26 -13.73 -13.03
C TRP A 172 -2.19 -15.26 -13.07
N ASP A 173 -1.41 -15.89 -12.17
CA ASP A 173 -1.34 -17.35 -12.06
C ASP A 173 -2.66 -17.94 -11.57
N ALA A 174 -3.28 -17.33 -10.56
CA ALA A 174 -4.60 -17.70 -10.06
C ALA A 174 -5.66 -17.69 -11.16
N LEU A 175 -5.64 -16.67 -12.03
CA LEU A 175 -6.55 -16.56 -13.17
C LEU A 175 -6.32 -17.71 -14.17
N LEU A 176 -5.06 -18.01 -14.51
CA LEU A 176 -4.75 -19.13 -15.41
C LEU A 176 -5.17 -20.48 -14.81
N ARG A 177 -4.84 -20.73 -13.55
CA ARG A 177 -5.20 -21.96 -12.85
C ARG A 177 -6.70 -22.16 -12.74
N THR A 178 -7.45 -21.07 -12.58
CA THR A 178 -8.92 -21.10 -12.64
C THR A 178 -9.40 -21.56 -14.03
N GLU A 179 -8.86 -20.99 -15.10
CA GLU A 179 -9.20 -21.39 -16.47
C GLU A 179 -8.82 -22.85 -16.79
N GLU A 180 -7.72 -23.34 -16.22
CA GLU A 180 -7.28 -24.73 -16.37
C GLU A 180 -8.03 -25.71 -15.45
N GLY A 181 -8.94 -25.21 -14.59
CA GLY A 181 -9.72 -26.03 -13.65
C GLY A 181 -8.95 -26.47 -12.40
N ASN A 182 -7.73 -25.96 -12.19
CA ASN A 182 -6.94 -26.19 -10.99
C ASN A 182 -7.35 -25.20 -9.88
N LEU A 183 -8.55 -25.37 -9.34
CA LEU A 183 -9.10 -24.50 -8.31
C LEU A 183 -8.28 -24.50 -7.00
N PRO A 184 -7.81 -25.65 -6.48
CA PRO A 184 -6.97 -25.66 -5.28
C PRO A 184 -5.68 -24.84 -5.45
N GLY A 185 -5.04 -24.94 -6.62
CA GLY A 185 -3.88 -24.12 -6.94
C GLY A 185 -4.21 -22.63 -7.07
N ALA A 186 -5.37 -22.28 -7.64
CA ALA A 186 -5.81 -20.89 -7.72
C ALA A 186 -6.08 -20.28 -6.32
N LEU A 187 -6.62 -21.07 -5.40
CA LEU A 187 -6.81 -20.68 -4.00
C LEU A 187 -5.48 -20.52 -3.26
N GLU A 188 -4.50 -21.39 -3.51
CA GLU A 188 -3.14 -21.24 -2.98
C GLU A 188 -2.53 -19.89 -3.41
N ASP A 189 -2.66 -19.53 -4.69
CA ASP A 189 -2.17 -18.26 -5.21
C ASP A 189 -2.92 -17.08 -4.57
N CYS A 190 -4.24 -17.16 -4.39
CA CYS A 190 -5.02 -16.15 -3.66
C CYS A 190 -4.54 -15.99 -2.22
N ARG A 191 -4.19 -17.07 -1.54
CA ARG A 191 -3.62 -17.03 -0.17
C ARG A 191 -2.26 -16.34 -0.18
N GLY A 192 -1.45 -16.61 -1.20
CA GLY A 192 -0.20 -15.90 -1.44
C GLY A 192 -0.40 -14.40 -1.68
N MET A 193 -1.39 -14.01 -2.48
CA MET A 193 -1.76 -12.59 -2.69
C MET A 193 -2.16 -11.91 -1.39
N LEU A 194 -2.97 -12.58 -0.57
CA LEU A 194 -3.39 -12.06 0.73
C LEU A 194 -2.19 -11.88 1.66
N ASN A 195 -1.28 -12.85 1.69
CA ASN A 195 -0.06 -12.78 2.49
C ASN A 195 0.96 -11.76 1.95
N ALA A 196 0.98 -11.49 0.65
CA ALA A 196 1.70 -10.35 0.09
C ALA A 196 1.10 -9.02 0.58
N GLY A 197 -0.23 -8.92 0.76
CA GLY A 197 -0.82 -7.78 1.47
C GLY A 197 -0.43 -7.74 2.95
N ARG A 198 -0.35 -8.88 3.63
CA ARG A 198 0.08 -8.99 5.03
C ARG A 198 1.57 -8.70 5.22
N SER A 199 2.40 -8.76 4.17
CA SER A 199 3.83 -8.49 4.26
C SER A 199 4.15 -7.03 4.61
N VAL A 200 3.23 -6.13 4.25
CA VAL A 200 3.23 -4.72 4.68
C VAL A 200 3.09 -4.62 6.21
N GLY A 201 2.39 -5.58 6.83
CA GLY A 201 2.28 -5.70 8.27
C GLY A 201 1.51 -4.54 8.91
N ASP A 202 2.11 -4.00 9.96
CA ASP A 202 1.62 -2.92 10.81
C ASP A 202 2.29 -1.57 10.52
N GLU A 203 2.72 -1.34 9.27
CA GLU A 203 3.23 -0.03 8.81
C GLU A 203 2.28 1.12 9.18
N PRO A 204 2.75 2.15 9.92
CA PRO A 204 1.90 3.21 10.42
C PRO A 204 1.75 4.34 9.39
N PHE A 205 1.26 4.04 8.19
CA PHE A 205 1.04 5.03 7.14
C PHE A 205 -0.27 4.78 6.39
N LEU A 206 -0.98 5.85 6.05
CA LEU A 206 -2.20 5.74 5.26
C LEU A 206 -1.97 5.09 3.89
N ILE A 207 -0.87 5.40 3.21
CA ILE A 207 -0.56 4.76 1.91
C ILE A 207 -0.38 3.24 2.04
N SER A 208 0.22 2.78 3.14
CA SER A 208 0.36 1.34 3.44
C SER A 208 -1.00 0.68 3.70
N ALA A 209 -1.90 1.36 4.41
CA ALA A 209 -3.28 0.91 4.58
C ALA A 209 -4.03 0.81 3.24
N LEU A 210 -3.92 1.82 2.38
CA LEU A 210 -4.54 1.82 1.05
C LEU A 210 -4.05 0.65 0.19
N VAL A 211 -2.75 0.36 0.22
CA VAL A 211 -2.20 -0.82 -0.47
C VAL A 211 -2.81 -2.11 0.07
N ARG A 212 -2.89 -2.28 1.40
CA ARG A 212 -3.53 -3.47 1.99
C ARG A 212 -5.01 -3.60 1.61
N PHE A 213 -5.76 -2.51 1.58
CA PHE A 213 -7.16 -2.53 1.16
C PHE A 213 -7.32 -2.89 -0.32
N ALA A 214 -6.50 -2.30 -1.20
CA ALA A 214 -6.50 -2.65 -2.62
C ALA A 214 -6.21 -4.14 -2.83
N LEU A 215 -5.21 -4.69 -2.13
CA LEU A 215 -4.87 -6.11 -2.25
C LEU A 215 -5.98 -7.04 -1.74
N ARG A 216 -6.68 -6.67 -0.66
CA ARG A 216 -7.88 -7.40 -0.22
C ARG A 216 -8.97 -7.41 -1.28
N ALA A 217 -9.25 -6.26 -1.90
CA ALA A 217 -10.25 -6.16 -2.96
C ALA A 217 -9.88 -7.05 -4.16
N ILE A 218 -8.61 -7.05 -4.57
CA ILE A 218 -8.11 -7.92 -5.66
C ILE A 218 -8.27 -9.40 -5.32
N VAL A 219 -7.93 -9.80 -4.09
CA VAL A 219 -8.11 -11.19 -3.62
C VAL A 219 -9.58 -11.59 -3.71
N LEU A 220 -10.50 -10.75 -3.21
CA LEU A 220 -11.94 -11.02 -3.27
C LEU A 220 -12.44 -11.19 -4.71
N GLN A 221 -12.02 -10.33 -5.64
CA GLN A 221 -12.37 -10.47 -7.06
C GLN A 221 -11.88 -11.79 -7.67
N ARG A 222 -10.72 -12.30 -7.24
CA ARG A 222 -10.20 -13.60 -7.68
C ARG A 222 -10.97 -14.76 -7.07
N LEU A 223 -11.30 -14.70 -5.77
CA LEU A 223 -12.13 -15.70 -5.10
C LEU A 223 -13.53 -15.79 -5.72
N GLU A 224 -14.17 -14.64 -5.99
CA GLU A 224 -15.48 -14.59 -6.66
C GLU A 224 -15.46 -15.28 -8.02
N ARG A 225 -14.40 -15.06 -8.81
CA ARG A 225 -14.20 -15.74 -10.10
C ARG A 225 -14.00 -17.24 -9.93
N ILE A 226 -13.18 -17.68 -8.98
CA ILE A 226 -12.97 -19.12 -8.70
C ILE A 226 -14.31 -19.80 -8.39
N LEU A 227 -15.12 -19.19 -7.51
CA LEU A 227 -16.44 -19.70 -7.13
C LEU A 227 -17.47 -19.64 -8.26
N ALA A 228 -17.34 -18.68 -9.18
CA ALA A 228 -18.23 -18.56 -10.33
C ALA A 228 -17.91 -19.56 -11.46
N GLN A 229 -16.69 -20.12 -11.48
CA GLN A 229 -16.21 -21.00 -12.56
C GLN A 229 -16.02 -22.45 -12.14
N GLY A 230 -16.23 -22.80 -10.87
CA GLY A 230 -16.17 -24.18 -10.41
C GLY A 230 -16.62 -24.36 -8.96
N GLU A 231 -16.54 -25.61 -8.50
CA GLU A 231 -16.93 -26.00 -7.13
C GLU A 231 -15.69 -26.22 -6.28
N VAL A 232 -15.59 -25.48 -5.19
CA VAL A 232 -14.50 -25.56 -4.20
C VAL A 232 -14.94 -26.45 -3.02
N SER A 233 -14.00 -27.14 -2.37
CA SER A 233 -14.31 -28.03 -1.25
C SER A 233 -14.83 -27.25 -0.03
N GLU A 234 -15.62 -27.91 0.82
CA GLU A 234 -16.09 -27.31 2.08
C GLU A 234 -14.93 -26.93 3.02
N GLU A 235 -13.84 -27.73 3.01
CA GLU A 235 -12.63 -27.47 3.79
C GLU A 235 -11.96 -26.16 3.34
N ASP A 236 -11.74 -25.99 2.04
CA ASP A 236 -11.17 -24.77 1.47
C ASP A 236 -12.05 -23.54 1.75
N LEU A 237 -13.37 -23.68 1.62
CA LEU A 237 -14.32 -22.59 1.92
C LEU A 237 -14.23 -22.18 3.40
N PHE A 238 -14.15 -23.16 4.31
CA PHE A 238 -14.01 -22.91 5.74
C PHE A 238 -12.69 -22.22 6.09
N GLU A 239 -11.59 -22.62 5.45
CA GLU A 239 -10.31 -21.94 5.62
C GLU A 239 -10.34 -20.49 5.12
N TRP A 240 -10.97 -20.25 3.97
CA TRP A 240 -11.11 -18.90 3.43
C TRP A 240 -12.01 -18.02 4.26
N GLN A 241 -13.09 -18.56 4.82
CA GLN A 241 -13.91 -17.83 5.79
C GLN A 241 -13.08 -17.36 6.98
N GLN A 242 -12.30 -18.25 7.60
CA GLN A 242 -11.41 -17.86 8.71
C GLN A 242 -10.35 -16.83 8.29
N ALA A 243 -9.80 -16.96 7.08
CA ALA A 243 -8.82 -16.02 6.57
C ALA A 243 -9.41 -14.61 6.39
N LEU A 244 -10.65 -14.50 5.92
CA LEU A 244 -11.35 -13.23 5.73
C LEU A 244 -11.82 -12.62 7.06
N GLU A 245 -12.35 -13.42 7.99
CA GLU A 245 -12.69 -12.97 9.35
C GLU A 245 -11.46 -12.39 10.07
N ARG A 246 -10.29 -13.02 9.88
CA ARG A 246 -9.04 -12.47 10.38
C ARG A 246 -8.68 -11.13 9.76
N GLU A 247 -8.88 -10.96 8.45
CA GLU A 247 -8.64 -9.69 7.79
C GLU A 247 -9.59 -8.58 8.26
N GLU A 248 -10.86 -8.91 8.49
CA GLU A 248 -11.86 -7.97 9.01
C GLU A 248 -11.45 -7.43 10.39
N ASN A 249 -10.92 -8.30 11.26
CA ASN A 249 -10.51 -7.94 12.61
C ASN A 249 -9.21 -7.11 12.69
N GLU A 250 -8.49 -6.92 11.58
CA GLU A 250 -7.25 -6.14 11.58
C GLU A 250 -7.52 -4.62 11.69
N PRO A 251 -6.99 -3.92 12.72
CA PRO A 251 -7.21 -2.49 12.93
C PRO A 251 -6.33 -1.62 12.01
N ILE A 252 -6.36 -1.88 10.69
CA ILE A 252 -5.50 -1.22 9.68
C ILE A 252 -5.64 0.30 9.75
N LEU A 253 -6.87 0.81 9.68
CA LEU A 253 -7.12 2.25 9.65
C LEU A 253 -6.71 2.92 10.97
N TYR A 254 -6.91 2.26 12.10
CA TYR A 254 -6.48 2.76 13.40
C TYR A 254 -4.95 2.93 13.48
N ARG A 255 -4.19 1.94 13.02
CA ARG A 255 -2.71 2.01 12.97
C ARG A 255 -2.25 3.13 12.03
N ALA A 256 -2.84 3.23 10.84
CA ALA A 256 -2.53 4.28 9.88
C ALA A 256 -2.86 5.68 10.41
N ALA A 257 -4.01 5.88 11.04
CA ALA A 257 -4.41 7.18 11.59
C ALA A 257 -3.47 7.64 12.73
N ARG A 258 -3.03 6.72 13.61
CA ARG A 258 -2.02 7.03 14.63
C ARG A 258 -0.69 7.43 13.99
N GLY A 259 -0.26 6.69 12.98
CA GLY A 259 0.95 6.95 12.23
C GLY A 259 0.97 8.28 11.50
N ASP A 260 -0.09 8.61 10.76
CA ASP A 260 -0.24 9.88 10.05
C ASP A 260 -0.26 11.06 11.03
N ARG A 261 -0.92 10.91 12.20
CA ARG A 261 -0.86 11.92 13.27
C ARG A 261 0.57 12.13 13.75
N ALA A 262 1.30 11.06 14.03
CA ALA A 262 2.69 11.11 14.47
C ALA A 262 3.62 11.74 13.41
N MET A 263 3.39 11.43 12.14
CA MET A 263 4.11 11.99 11.01
C MET A 263 3.85 13.50 10.87
N LEU A 264 2.59 13.93 10.96
CA LEU A 264 2.23 15.35 10.90
C LEU A 264 2.86 16.13 12.05
N ASP A 265 2.83 15.59 13.27
CA ASP A 265 3.49 16.21 14.43
C ASP A 265 5.00 16.37 14.20
N ARG A 266 5.68 15.33 13.72
CA ARG A 266 7.10 15.39 13.35
C ARG A 266 7.40 16.47 12.31
N MET A 267 6.58 16.56 11.27
CA MET A 267 6.74 17.57 10.23
C MET A 267 6.60 18.98 10.82
N MET A 268 5.59 19.20 11.67
CA MET A 268 5.38 20.49 12.33
C MET A 268 6.52 20.83 13.30
N ALA A 269 7.02 19.87 14.06
CA ALA A 269 8.19 20.05 14.92
C ALA A 269 9.46 20.39 14.12
N ALA A 270 9.67 19.75 12.96
CA ALA A 270 10.77 20.06 12.06
C ALA A 270 10.67 21.47 11.47
N LEU A 271 9.45 21.93 11.15
CA LEU A 271 9.18 23.30 10.70
C LEU A 271 9.45 24.31 11.81
N GLN A 272 8.96 24.07 13.03
CA GLN A 272 9.18 24.93 14.20
C GLN A 272 10.66 25.07 14.55
N SER A 273 11.43 23.98 14.48
CA SER A 273 12.87 24.02 14.76
C SER A 273 13.72 24.56 13.59
N GLY A 274 13.10 24.93 12.46
CA GLY A 274 13.81 25.40 11.27
C GLY A 274 14.62 24.33 10.52
N ARG A 275 14.39 23.04 10.80
CA ARG A 275 15.03 21.93 10.06
C ARG A 275 14.50 21.84 8.64
N ILE A 276 13.23 22.19 8.44
CA ILE A 276 12.62 22.39 7.13
C ILE A 276 12.01 23.79 7.05
N SER A 277 12.01 24.37 5.86
CA SER A 277 11.34 25.63 5.57
C SER A 277 9.92 25.40 5.08
N TYR A 278 9.07 26.43 5.19
CA TYR A 278 7.71 26.40 4.64
C TYR A 278 7.68 26.11 3.13
N SER A 279 8.66 26.61 2.37
CA SER A 279 8.74 26.35 0.93
C SER A 279 9.16 24.91 0.61
N GLN A 280 9.96 24.26 1.46
CA GLN A 280 10.25 22.83 1.35
C GLN A 280 9.00 22.01 1.66
N MET A 281 8.31 22.30 2.78
CA MET A 281 7.07 21.62 3.16
C MET A 281 6.00 21.72 2.06
N ARG A 282 5.78 22.92 1.50
CA ARG A 282 4.80 23.12 0.41
C ARG A 282 5.16 22.32 -0.84
N ARG A 283 6.44 22.22 -1.20
CA ARG A 283 6.89 21.38 -2.33
C ARG A 283 6.66 19.90 -2.06
N MET A 284 6.97 19.42 -0.86
CA MET A 284 6.74 18.03 -0.46
C MET A 284 5.25 17.66 -0.52
N MET A 285 4.37 18.52 0.02
CA MET A 285 2.92 18.31 -0.03
C MET A 285 2.38 18.30 -1.48
N ALA A 286 2.91 19.17 -2.35
CA ALA A 286 2.53 19.19 -3.77
C ALA A 286 3.04 17.94 -4.54
N GLN A 287 4.20 17.39 -4.17
CA GLN A 287 4.71 16.15 -4.76
C GLN A 287 3.92 14.92 -4.28
N GLY A 288 3.46 14.91 -3.02
CA GLY A 288 2.59 13.86 -2.49
C GLY A 288 1.25 13.74 -3.24
N SER A 289 0.67 14.86 -3.70
CA SER A 289 -0.52 14.85 -4.58
C SER A 289 -0.25 14.36 -6.01
N SER A 290 1.02 14.27 -6.41
CA SER A 290 1.46 13.70 -7.70
C SER A 290 1.99 12.28 -7.58
N ALA A 291 1.87 11.65 -6.39
CA ALA A 291 2.00 10.20 -6.32
C ALA A 291 0.90 9.65 -7.20
N ASN A 292 1.26 9.26 -8.42
CA ASN A 292 0.36 8.66 -9.37
C ASN A 292 -0.30 7.46 -8.70
N LEU A 293 -1.52 7.65 -8.22
CA LEU A 293 -2.45 6.60 -7.83
C LEU A 293 -3.02 6.00 -9.13
N TYR A 294 -2.17 5.74 -10.13
CA TYR A 294 -2.55 4.97 -11.31
C TYR A 294 -3.11 3.63 -10.80
N GLY A 295 -4.38 3.37 -11.12
CA GLY A 295 -5.11 2.23 -10.60
C GLY A 295 -5.80 2.44 -9.24
N LEU A 296 -6.20 3.65 -8.85
CA LEU A 296 -7.37 3.84 -7.96
C LEU A 296 -8.59 4.36 -8.74
N GLU A 297 -8.36 5.08 -9.84
CA GLU A 297 -9.43 5.57 -10.73
C GLU A 297 -10.16 4.40 -11.42
N ASP A 298 -9.48 3.29 -11.68
CA ASP A 298 -10.04 2.07 -12.29
C ASP A 298 -10.75 1.13 -11.29
N TRP A 299 -10.89 1.54 -10.02
CA TRP A 299 -11.44 0.71 -8.92
C TRP A 299 -12.67 1.34 -8.26
N ALA A 300 -13.15 2.45 -8.82
CA ALA A 300 -14.49 2.95 -8.53
C ALA A 300 -15.50 2.08 -9.30
N PHE A 301 -16.48 1.57 -8.57
CA PHE A 301 -17.65 0.81 -9.04
C PHE A 301 -18.20 1.24 -10.40
#